data_AF-A0A504UGQ0-F1
#
_entry.id   AF-A0A504UGQ0-F1
#
_cell.length_a   1.000
_cell.length_b   1.000
_cell.length_c   1.000
_cell.angle_alpha   90.00
_cell.angle_beta   90.00
_cell.angle_gamma   90.00
#
_symmetry.space_group_name_H-M   'P 1'
#
loop_
_entity.id
_entity.type
_entity.pdbx_description
1 polymer ?
#
loop_
_entity_poly.entity_id
_entity_poly.type
_entity_poly.pdbx_seq_one_letter_code
_entity_poly.pdbx_strand_id
1 'polypeptide(L)'
;MTGALKSSSATPTPDLSGVEFATSADGMPVARIDDTVLAMVTSPSGFVFLASAVFVRRPLAELTRADFIGHDGRVADEDEFRARVAEIAGHKRDLAELNRARTRMSMSTPWGGSQMAVIYTEGVVAHSTAGHGGFHLSADRNAKIHPLLRKDTPWYEEDCEWAIVAITFPDLFTGYERAAAEKTIRNTWPDAWEAIHGAKLAEGESWARDRRAFDQRHAADYIVTSAILSVQHPGMTEVVAVVGGDRRSDDDERRFLVPSDEYAGRDRFGFVMDPDRHAEYHGPSSFIGWRGRGDGS
;
A
#
# COMPACT_ATOMS: atom_id res chain seq x y z
N MET A 1 -8.56 -11.01 -38.18
CA MET A 1 -7.69 -12.13 -37.76
C MET A 1 -7.03 -11.73 -36.46
N THR A 2 -7.46 -12.34 -35.37
CA THR A 2 -7.06 -12.04 -33.99
C THR A 2 -5.78 -12.80 -33.65
N GLY A 3 -4.67 -12.08 -33.52
CA GLY A 3 -3.43 -12.64 -33.00
C GLY A 3 -3.49 -12.69 -31.48
N ALA A 4 -3.60 -13.89 -30.92
CA ALA A 4 -3.50 -14.13 -29.49
C ALA A 4 -2.05 -13.88 -29.03
N LEU A 5 -1.84 -12.85 -28.20
CA LEU A 5 -0.58 -12.64 -27.49
C LEU A 5 -0.47 -13.71 -26.39
N LYS A 6 0.35 -14.73 -26.65
CA LYS A 6 0.83 -15.65 -25.61
C LYS A 6 1.80 -14.89 -24.72
N SER A 7 1.37 -14.54 -23.51
CA SER A 7 2.26 -14.05 -22.46
C SER A 7 3.07 -15.23 -21.91
N SER A 8 4.33 -15.35 -22.34
CA SER A 8 5.33 -16.18 -21.68
C SER A 8 6.23 -15.23 -20.91
N SER A 9 5.84 -14.86 -19.70
CA SER A 9 6.63 -14.02 -18.82
C SER A 9 7.70 -14.85 -18.12
N ALA A 10 8.82 -15.09 -18.79
CA ALA A 10 10.07 -15.23 -18.06
C ALA A 10 10.34 -13.87 -17.41
N THR A 11 10.44 -13.80 -16.09
CA THR A 11 10.80 -12.57 -15.40
C THR A 11 12.15 -12.11 -15.98
N PRO A 12 12.21 -10.94 -16.64
CA PRO A 12 13.47 -10.48 -17.21
C PRO A 12 14.50 -10.36 -16.10
N THR A 13 15.74 -10.75 -16.39
CA THR A 13 16.85 -10.60 -15.43
C THR A 13 16.94 -9.14 -15.01
N PRO A 14 16.99 -8.83 -13.70
CA PRO A 14 16.98 -7.46 -13.23
C PRO A 14 18.19 -6.68 -13.78
N ASP A 15 17.95 -5.51 -14.37
CA ASP A 15 19.02 -4.64 -14.89
C ASP A 15 19.64 -3.80 -13.77
N LEU A 16 20.84 -4.21 -13.35
CA LEU A 16 21.64 -3.61 -12.29
C LEU A 16 22.68 -2.60 -12.81
N SER A 17 22.54 -2.12 -14.05
CA SER A 17 23.45 -1.14 -14.63
C SER A 17 23.49 0.16 -13.79
N GLY A 18 24.69 0.64 -13.49
CA GLY A 18 24.88 1.86 -12.69
C GLY A 18 24.73 1.68 -11.18
N VAL A 19 24.62 0.44 -10.69
CA VAL A 19 24.53 0.13 -9.26
C VAL A 19 25.89 -0.30 -8.71
N GLU A 20 26.30 0.31 -7.60
CA GLU A 20 27.48 -0.10 -6.82
C GLU A 20 27.04 -0.90 -5.60
N PHE A 21 27.43 -2.17 -5.50
CA PHE A 21 27.17 -3.02 -4.33
C PHE A 21 28.38 -3.12 -3.42
N ALA A 22 28.14 -3.23 -2.11
CA ALA A 22 29.17 -3.54 -1.12
C ALA A 22 28.56 -4.16 0.14
N THR A 23 29.44 -4.49 1.10
CA THR A 23 29.08 -4.79 2.48
C THR A 23 29.45 -3.60 3.35
N SER A 24 28.54 -3.16 4.21
CA SER A 24 28.75 -2.04 5.13
C SER A 24 29.67 -2.40 6.29
N ALA A 25 30.08 -1.43 7.11
CA ALA A 25 30.92 -1.66 8.29
C ALA A 25 30.25 -2.60 9.31
N ASP A 26 28.93 -2.56 9.40
CA ASP A 26 28.11 -3.43 10.25
C ASP A 26 27.74 -4.77 9.58
N GLY A 27 28.33 -5.09 8.41
CA GLY A 27 28.09 -6.36 7.72
C GLY A 27 26.79 -6.42 6.91
N MET A 28 26.11 -5.30 6.67
CA MET A 28 24.85 -5.27 5.90
C MET A 28 25.11 -5.21 4.39
N PRO A 29 24.34 -5.91 3.55
CA PRO A 29 24.32 -5.67 2.12
C PRO A 29 23.85 -4.24 1.83
N VAL A 30 24.62 -3.50 1.03
CA VAL A 30 24.32 -2.13 0.62
C VAL A 30 24.49 -1.92 -0.87
N ALA A 31 23.71 -1.01 -1.43
CA ALA A 31 23.74 -0.64 -2.84
C ALA A 31 23.62 0.87 -3.01
N ARG A 32 24.45 1.49 -3.86
CA ARG A 32 24.33 2.89 -4.27
C ARG A 32 23.76 2.99 -5.68
N ILE A 33 22.83 3.93 -5.84
CA ILE A 33 22.18 4.30 -7.09
C ILE A 33 22.13 5.84 -7.12
N ASP A 34 23.01 6.46 -7.91
CA ASP A 34 23.21 7.92 -7.93
C ASP A 34 23.46 8.49 -6.51
N ASP A 35 22.53 9.31 -6.03
CA ASP A 35 22.54 9.96 -4.72
C ASP A 35 21.84 9.16 -3.61
N THR A 36 21.26 8.01 -3.95
CA THR A 36 20.50 7.14 -3.05
C THR A 36 21.33 5.92 -2.67
N VAL A 37 21.37 5.61 -1.38
CA VAL A 37 22.00 4.38 -0.87
C VAL A 37 20.95 3.57 -0.16
N LEU A 38 20.90 2.27 -0.46
CA LEU A 38 19.98 1.29 0.10
C LEU A 38 20.75 0.28 0.93
N ALA A 39 20.16 -0.16 2.04
CA ALA A 39 20.67 -1.23 2.88
C ALA A 39 19.60 -2.28 3.14
N MET A 40 20.03 -3.54 3.21
CA MET A 40 19.25 -4.62 3.79
C MET A 40 19.56 -4.72 5.28
N VAL A 41 18.61 -4.32 6.11
CA VAL A 41 18.78 -4.24 7.57
C VAL A 41 17.98 -5.34 8.24
N THR A 42 18.64 -6.09 9.13
CA THR A 42 17.97 -7.03 10.04
C THR A 42 17.59 -6.30 11.34
N SER A 43 16.32 -6.33 11.70
CA SER A 43 15.83 -5.76 12.95
C SER A 43 16.22 -6.64 14.16
N PRO A 44 16.21 -6.10 15.39
CA PRO A 44 16.43 -6.90 16.59
C PRO A 44 15.42 -8.05 16.77
N SER A 45 14.22 -7.93 16.19
CA SER A 45 13.20 -8.99 16.20
C SER A 45 13.33 -9.99 15.04
N GLY A 46 14.38 -9.88 14.24
CA GLY A 46 14.76 -10.87 13.23
C GLY A 46 14.12 -10.71 11.86
N PHE A 47 13.23 -9.74 11.66
CA PHE A 47 12.73 -9.44 10.31
C PHE A 47 13.72 -8.54 9.55
N VAL A 48 13.74 -8.67 8.23
CA VAL A 48 14.63 -7.90 7.36
C VAL A 48 13.81 -6.82 6.62
N PHE A 49 14.42 -5.65 6.42
CA PHE A 49 13.78 -4.53 5.74
C PHE A 49 14.78 -3.71 4.91
N LEU A 50 14.24 -3.02 3.91
CA LEU A 50 14.97 -2.07 3.08
C LEU A 50 15.04 -0.73 3.81
N ALA A 51 16.25 -0.17 3.93
CA ALA A 51 16.47 1.14 4.51
C ALA A 51 17.19 2.03 3.51
N SER A 52 16.86 3.32 3.49
CA SER A 52 17.46 4.30 2.58
C SER A 52 18.21 5.42 3.30
N ALA A 53 19.21 5.92 2.60
CA ALA A 53 19.94 7.13 2.90
C ALA A 53 20.11 7.93 1.61
N VAL A 54 20.15 9.26 1.73
CA VAL A 54 20.30 10.16 0.57
C VAL A 54 21.52 11.07 0.76
N PHE A 55 22.16 11.45 -0.35
CA PHE A 55 23.32 12.32 -0.40
C PHE A 55 24.56 11.80 0.36
N VAL A 56 24.67 10.48 0.56
CA VAL A 56 25.81 9.85 1.24
C VAL A 56 26.97 9.60 0.27
N ARG A 57 28.05 10.37 0.42
CA ARG A 57 29.23 10.33 -0.48
C ARG A 57 30.39 9.47 0.01
N ARG A 58 30.38 9.03 1.27
CA ARG A 58 31.45 8.19 1.84
C ARG A 58 31.45 6.78 1.21
N PRO A 59 32.57 6.04 1.21
CA PRO A 59 32.61 4.66 0.73
C PRO A 59 31.55 3.78 1.40
N LEU A 60 30.93 2.87 0.64
CA LEU A 60 29.86 2.01 1.16
C LEU A 60 30.30 1.14 2.35
N ALA A 61 31.57 0.70 2.34
CA ALA A 61 32.16 -0.11 3.39
C ALA A 61 32.33 0.62 4.73
N GLU A 62 32.24 1.95 4.76
CA GLU A 62 32.32 2.76 5.98
C GLU A 62 30.93 3.03 6.59
N LEU A 63 29.85 2.66 5.89
CA LEU A 63 28.50 2.95 6.34
C LEU A 63 28.06 2.00 7.45
N THR A 64 27.29 2.55 8.37
CA THR A 64 26.70 1.86 9.53
C THR A 64 25.19 1.95 9.45
N ARG A 65 24.49 1.19 10.30
CA ARG A 65 23.03 1.26 10.41
C ARG A 65 22.55 2.68 10.72
N ALA A 66 23.32 3.48 11.47
CA ALA A 66 22.94 4.84 11.84
C ALA A 66 22.83 5.80 10.64
N ASP A 67 23.46 5.48 9.51
CA ASP A 67 23.43 6.32 8.31
C ASP A 67 22.10 6.22 7.55
N PHE A 68 21.29 5.19 7.83
CA PHE A 68 20.03 4.92 7.14
C PHE A 68 18.84 5.39 7.97
N ILE A 69 18.20 6.45 7.52
CA ILE A 69 17.05 7.06 8.21
C ILE A 69 15.71 6.57 7.66
N GLY A 70 15.68 6.07 6.43
CA GLY A 70 14.49 5.55 5.78
C GLY A 70 14.13 4.13 6.19
N HIS A 71 12.85 3.80 6.10
CA HIS A 71 12.32 2.44 6.26
C HIS A 71 11.34 2.14 5.12
N ASP A 72 11.84 1.49 4.07
CA ASP A 72 11.18 1.34 2.76
C ASP A 72 10.47 -0.01 2.59
N GLY A 73 10.15 -0.67 3.70
CA GLY A 73 9.37 -1.89 3.75
C GLY A 73 10.20 -3.15 3.97
N ARG A 74 9.53 -4.28 4.19
CA ARG A 74 10.19 -5.57 4.40
C ARG A 74 10.76 -6.13 3.11
N VAL A 75 11.83 -6.91 3.26
CA VAL A 75 12.38 -7.80 2.22
C VAL A 75 12.60 -9.16 2.87
N ALA A 76 12.43 -10.24 2.13
CA ALA A 76 12.58 -11.60 2.63
C ALA A 76 14.05 -12.00 2.75
N ASP A 77 14.86 -11.63 1.76
CA ASP A 77 16.24 -12.07 1.60
C ASP A 77 17.06 -11.11 0.71
N GLU A 78 18.31 -11.50 0.43
CA GLU A 78 19.22 -10.72 -0.42
C GLU A 78 18.76 -10.69 -1.89
N ASP A 79 18.07 -11.72 -2.39
CA ASP A 79 17.57 -11.76 -3.76
C ASP A 79 16.43 -10.74 -3.94
N GLU A 80 15.51 -10.66 -2.98
CA GLU A 80 14.49 -9.62 -2.95
C GLU A 80 15.12 -8.23 -2.79
N PHE A 81 16.12 -8.08 -1.93
CA PHE A 81 16.87 -6.82 -1.81
C PHE A 81 17.45 -6.38 -3.17
N ARG A 82 18.12 -7.28 -3.90
CA ARG A 82 18.69 -7.00 -5.22
C ARG A 82 17.60 -6.66 -6.25
N ALA A 83 16.46 -7.32 -6.20
CA ALA A 83 15.32 -6.99 -7.05
C ALA A 83 14.78 -5.57 -6.77
N ARG A 84 14.64 -5.18 -5.50
CA ARG A 84 14.24 -3.81 -5.12
C ARG A 84 15.27 -2.76 -5.54
N VAL A 85 16.55 -3.08 -5.42
CA VAL A 85 17.64 -2.22 -5.92
C VAL A 85 17.52 -2.02 -7.44
N ALA A 86 17.27 -3.09 -8.20
CA ALA A 86 17.08 -3.01 -9.65
C ALA A 86 15.84 -2.20 -10.04
N GLU A 87 14.74 -2.36 -9.32
CA GLU A 87 13.50 -1.59 -9.51
C GLU A 87 13.72 -0.09 -9.31
N ILE A 88 14.40 0.29 -8.22
CA ILE A 88 14.72 1.70 -7.92
C ILE A 88 15.70 2.27 -8.96
N ALA A 89 16.68 1.47 -9.40
CA ALA A 89 17.62 1.87 -10.44
C ALA A 89 16.92 2.09 -11.79
N GLY A 90 16.03 1.17 -12.19
CA GLY A 90 15.19 1.32 -13.37
C GLY A 90 14.30 2.56 -13.29
N HIS A 91 13.64 2.78 -12.16
CA HIS A 91 12.81 3.97 -11.94
C HIS A 91 13.61 5.28 -12.09
N LYS A 92 14.83 5.35 -11.54
CA LYS A 92 15.71 6.53 -11.71
C LYS A 92 16.14 6.74 -13.15
N ARG A 93 16.46 5.67 -13.89
CA ARG A 93 16.77 5.75 -15.34
C ARG A 93 15.59 6.28 -16.13
N ASP A 94 14.41 5.69 -15.96
CA ASP A 94 13.19 6.14 -16.61
C ASP A 94 12.88 7.62 -16.29
N LEU A 95 13.05 8.04 -15.03
CA LEU A 95 12.86 9.44 -14.63
C LEU A 95 13.81 10.39 -15.36
N ALA A 96 15.07 10.00 -15.54
CA ALA A 96 16.05 10.79 -16.26
C ALA A 96 15.69 10.92 -17.75
N GLU A 97 15.16 9.86 -18.37
CA GLU A 97 14.70 9.85 -19.76
C GLU A 97 13.45 10.70 -19.99
N LEU A 98 12.50 10.67 -19.05
CA LEU A 98 11.26 11.44 -19.13
C LEU A 98 11.47 12.95 -19.02
N ASN A 99 12.61 13.39 -18.43
CA ASN A 99 13.04 14.78 -18.35
C ASN A 99 11.93 15.78 -17.95
N ARG A 100 11.15 15.42 -16.93
CA ARG A 100 10.00 16.21 -16.46
C ARG A 100 10.48 17.56 -15.90
N ALA A 101 9.91 18.65 -16.39
CA ALA A 101 10.31 19.99 -15.95
C ALA A 101 9.64 20.34 -14.61
N ARG A 102 10.46 20.60 -13.59
CA ARG A 102 9.98 21.16 -12.31
C ARG A 102 10.02 22.68 -12.35
N THR A 103 8.93 23.33 -11.95
CA THR A 103 8.83 24.80 -11.93
C THR A 103 7.89 25.32 -10.84
N ARG A 104 8.11 26.56 -10.41
CA ARG A 104 7.13 27.27 -9.55
C ARG A 104 6.02 27.81 -10.43
N MET A 105 4.79 27.40 -10.14
CA MET A 105 3.59 27.91 -10.78
C MET A 105 2.65 28.46 -9.73
N SER A 106 2.26 29.73 -9.88
CA SER A 106 1.20 30.33 -9.08
C SER A 106 -0.15 29.94 -9.68
N MET A 107 -0.83 28.99 -9.03
CA MET A 107 -2.14 28.51 -9.44
C MET A 107 -2.95 28.16 -8.20
N SER A 108 -4.24 28.49 -8.20
CA SER A 108 -5.17 27.99 -7.19
C SER A 108 -5.58 26.56 -7.57
N THR A 109 -5.34 25.62 -6.66
CA THR A 109 -5.73 24.21 -6.79
C THR A 109 -6.82 23.90 -5.75
N PRO A 110 -7.54 22.76 -5.89
CA PRO A 110 -8.49 22.31 -4.87
C PRO A 110 -7.88 22.15 -3.47
N TRP A 111 -6.55 21.96 -3.38
CA TRP A 111 -5.82 21.76 -2.13
C TRP A 111 -5.02 22.99 -1.69
N GLY A 112 -5.38 24.17 -2.20
CA GLY A 112 -4.72 25.45 -1.90
C GLY A 112 -3.78 25.93 -3.01
N GLY A 113 -2.93 26.89 -2.67
CA GLY A 113 -1.98 27.47 -3.63
C GLY A 113 -0.88 26.49 -4.03
N SER A 114 -0.68 26.32 -5.33
CA SER A 114 0.44 25.54 -5.89
C SER A 114 1.77 26.16 -5.45
N GLN A 115 2.60 25.34 -4.81
CA GLN A 115 3.97 25.71 -4.39
C GLN A 115 5.00 25.17 -5.38
N MET A 116 4.71 24.01 -5.97
CA MET A 116 5.53 23.39 -7.00
C MET A 116 4.68 22.71 -8.05
N ALA A 117 5.18 22.69 -9.28
CA ALA A 117 4.57 21.98 -10.37
C ALA A 117 5.60 21.15 -11.13
N VAL A 118 5.18 19.98 -11.59
CA VAL A 118 5.93 19.11 -12.49
C VAL A 118 5.15 19.01 -13.79
N ILE A 119 5.73 19.50 -14.87
CA ILE A 119 5.13 19.43 -16.20
C ILE A 119 5.54 18.09 -16.81
N TYR A 120 4.56 17.20 -17.00
CA TYR A 120 4.77 15.91 -17.66
C TYR A 120 4.72 16.09 -19.18
N THR A 121 3.75 16.88 -19.65
CA THR A 121 3.66 17.34 -21.04
C THR A 121 2.66 18.50 -21.11
N GLU A 122 2.46 19.08 -22.30
CA GLU A 122 1.42 20.08 -22.52
C GLU A 122 0.03 19.54 -22.15
N GLY A 123 -0.60 20.21 -21.18
CA GLY A 123 -1.91 19.86 -20.66
C GLY A 123 -1.93 18.76 -19.59
N VAL A 124 -0.77 18.29 -19.10
CA VAL A 124 -0.68 17.35 -17.97
C VAL A 124 0.36 17.86 -16.97
N VAL A 125 -0.12 18.41 -15.85
CA VAL A 125 0.73 19.05 -14.83
C VAL A 125 0.38 18.51 -13.46
N ALA A 126 1.37 18.01 -12.73
CA ALA A 126 1.21 17.68 -11.31
C ALA A 126 1.54 18.91 -10.47
N HIS A 127 0.67 19.25 -9.52
CA HIS A 127 0.85 20.33 -8.57
C HIS A 127 1.04 19.76 -7.16
N SER A 128 1.94 20.38 -6.40
CA SER A 128 2.13 20.12 -4.98
C SER A 128 1.86 21.41 -4.19
N THR A 129 1.09 21.28 -3.12
CA THR A 129 0.76 22.35 -2.17
C THR A 129 1.37 22.04 -0.80
N ALA A 130 1.05 22.84 0.21
CA ALA A 130 1.64 22.71 1.55
C ALA A 130 1.28 21.40 2.26
N GLY A 131 0.16 20.76 1.89
CA GLY A 131 -0.31 19.54 2.56
C GLY A 131 -0.87 18.48 1.63
N HIS A 132 -0.92 18.73 0.32
CA HIS A 132 -1.46 17.77 -0.64
C HIS A 132 -1.02 18.09 -2.08
N GLY A 133 -1.67 17.49 -3.06
CA GLY A 133 -1.35 17.69 -4.46
C GLY A 133 -2.21 16.86 -5.40
N GLY A 134 -1.86 16.93 -6.67
CA GLY A 134 -2.51 16.14 -7.71
C GLY A 134 -2.30 16.72 -9.10
N PHE A 135 -2.88 16.05 -10.09
CA PHE A 135 -2.78 16.40 -11.49
C PHE A 135 -3.91 17.34 -11.91
N HIS A 136 -3.55 18.32 -12.72
CA HIS A 136 -4.46 19.10 -13.54
C HIS A 136 -4.32 18.68 -15.01
N LEU A 137 -5.45 18.41 -15.66
CA LEU A 137 -5.52 18.11 -17.07
C LEU A 137 -6.16 19.26 -17.86
N SER A 138 -5.63 19.59 -19.05
CA SER A 138 -6.37 20.42 -20.00
C SER A 138 -7.64 19.70 -20.46
N ALA A 139 -8.62 20.43 -20.98
CA ALA A 139 -9.88 19.84 -21.45
C ALA A 139 -9.67 18.69 -22.44
N ASP A 140 -8.77 18.85 -23.41
CA ASP A 140 -8.46 17.83 -24.41
C ASP A 140 -7.79 16.58 -23.81
N ARG A 141 -6.97 16.76 -22.76
CA ARG A 141 -6.35 15.64 -22.03
C ARG A 141 -7.39 14.94 -21.16
N ASN A 142 -8.22 15.69 -20.43
CA ASN A 142 -9.28 15.12 -19.62
C ASN A 142 -10.29 14.32 -20.47
N ALA A 143 -10.56 14.77 -21.69
CA ALA A 143 -11.40 14.08 -22.66
C ALA A 143 -10.85 12.73 -23.15
N LYS A 144 -9.60 12.38 -22.84
CA LYS A 144 -9.00 11.07 -23.13
C LYS A 144 -9.13 10.06 -22.00
N ILE A 145 -9.41 10.50 -20.77
CA ILE A 145 -9.65 9.61 -19.62
C ILE A 145 -10.86 8.73 -19.92
N HIS A 146 -10.79 7.42 -19.65
CA HIS A 146 -11.92 6.52 -19.88
C HIS A 146 -13.18 6.99 -19.13
N PRO A 147 -14.39 6.99 -19.74
CA PRO A 147 -15.60 7.54 -19.11
C PRO A 147 -15.92 6.98 -17.73
N LEU A 148 -15.61 5.70 -17.46
CA LEU A 148 -15.82 5.08 -16.14
C LEU A 148 -14.91 5.62 -15.03
N LEU A 149 -13.83 6.33 -15.37
CA LEU A 149 -12.87 6.90 -14.43
C LEU A 149 -12.80 8.43 -14.53
N ARG A 150 -13.45 9.03 -15.53
CA ARG A 150 -13.37 10.47 -15.79
C ARG A 150 -14.22 11.22 -14.77
N LYS A 151 -13.64 12.26 -14.17
CA LYS A 151 -14.33 13.18 -13.26
C LYS A 151 -14.93 14.36 -14.02
N ASP A 152 -15.92 14.99 -13.39
CA ASP A 152 -16.51 16.26 -13.88
C ASP A 152 -15.54 17.45 -13.75
N THR A 153 -14.47 17.28 -12.97
CA THR A 153 -13.41 18.28 -12.81
C THR A 153 -12.13 17.80 -13.51
N PRO A 154 -11.24 18.72 -13.93
CA PRO A 154 -9.95 18.36 -14.51
C PRO A 154 -8.88 17.99 -13.46
N TRP A 155 -9.26 17.84 -12.18
CA TRP A 155 -8.35 17.64 -11.05
C TRP A 155 -8.40 16.21 -10.54
N TYR A 156 -7.23 15.58 -10.47
CA TYR A 156 -7.02 14.21 -10.01
C TYR A 156 -6.03 14.22 -8.84
N GLU A 157 -6.53 13.90 -7.66
CA GLU A 157 -5.84 13.82 -6.37
C GLU A 157 -4.62 12.84 -6.36
N GLU A 158 -3.61 13.13 -5.55
CA GLU A 158 -2.28 12.46 -5.59
C GLU A 158 -2.17 11.09 -4.91
N ASP A 159 -3.10 10.70 -4.04
CA ASP A 159 -3.07 9.43 -3.32
C ASP A 159 -3.61 8.31 -4.20
N CYS A 160 -4.76 8.53 -4.84
CA CYS A 160 -5.44 7.49 -5.63
C CYS A 160 -5.67 7.88 -7.09
N GLU A 161 -6.09 9.12 -7.35
CA GLU A 161 -6.60 9.51 -8.66
C GLU A 161 -5.49 9.79 -9.69
N TRP A 162 -4.26 10.07 -9.25
CA TRP A 162 -3.08 10.13 -10.12
C TRP A 162 -2.92 8.86 -10.97
N ALA A 163 -3.34 7.71 -10.43
CA ALA A 163 -3.27 6.44 -11.13
C ALA A 163 -4.15 6.44 -12.39
N ILE A 164 -5.27 7.17 -12.38
CA ILE A 164 -6.16 7.33 -13.56
C ILE A 164 -5.40 8.08 -14.67
N VAL A 165 -4.63 9.10 -14.30
CA VAL A 165 -3.77 9.85 -15.24
C VAL A 165 -2.67 8.94 -15.79
N ALA A 166 -2.03 8.16 -14.93
CA ALA A 166 -0.93 7.27 -15.30
C ALA A 166 -1.36 6.15 -16.25
N ILE A 167 -2.51 5.49 -16.02
CA ILE A 167 -3.01 4.46 -16.94
C ILE A 167 -3.49 5.05 -18.28
N THR A 168 -3.94 6.32 -18.29
CA THR A 168 -4.41 6.97 -19.51
C THR A 168 -3.25 7.46 -20.39
N PHE A 169 -2.14 7.88 -19.76
CA PHE A 169 -0.97 8.41 -20.46
C PHE A 169 0.30 7.64 -20.07
N PRO A 170 0.39 6.33 -20.34
CA PRO A 170 1.46 5.48 -19.82
C PRO A 170 2.87 5.96 -20.20
N ASP A 171 3.04 6.54 -21.39
CA ASP A 171 4.34 7.02 -21.88
C ASP A 171 4.90 8.21 -21.09
N LEU A 172 4.09 8.85 -20.24
CA LEU A 172 4.53 9.94 -19.36
C LEU A 172 5.07 9.43 -18.02
N PHE A 173 4.97 8.12 -17.78
CA PHE A 173 5.25 7.48 -16.49
C PHE A 173 6.31 6.37 -16.62
N THR A 174 7.11 6.23 -15.58
CA THR A 174 8.11 5.16 -15.47
C THR A 174 7.45 3.78 -15.39
N GLY A 175 8.20 2.71 -15.66
CA GLY A 175 7.71 1.34 -15.44
C GLY A 175 7.19 1.12 -14.02
N TYR A 176 7.91 1.64 -13.03
CA TYR A 176 7.52 1.57 -11.61
C TYR A 176 6.20 2.28 -11.33
N GLU A 177 6.05 3.54 -11.77
CA GLU A 177 4.82 4.31 -11.58
C GLU A 177 3.63 3.66 -12.28
N ARG A 178 3.83 3.06 -13.47
CA ARG A 178 2.76 2.33 -14.17
C ARG A 178 2.32 1.09 -13.39
N ALA A 179 3.25 0.32 -12.84
CA ALA A 179 2.92 -0.84 -12.00
C ALA A 179 2.20 -0.44 -10.72
N ALA A 180 2.62 0.65 -10.08
CA ALA A 180 1.95 1.22 -8.92
C ALA A 180 0.53 1.73 -9.27
N ALA A 181 0.38 2.44 -10.38
CA ALA A 181 -0.92 2.92 -10.86
C ALA A 181 -1.89 1.78 -11.16
N GLU A 182 -1.43 0.73 -11.84
CA GLU A 182 -2.22 -0.47 -12.12
C GLU A 182 -2.73 -1.11 -10.81
N LYS A 183 -1.84 -1.26 -9.82
CA LYS A 183 -2.22 -1.76 -8.49
C LYS A 183 -3.24 -0.84 -7.81
N THR A 184 -3.05 0.47 -7.85
CA THR A 184 -3.98 1.44 -7.27
C THR A 184 -5.35 1.33 -7.93
N ILE A 185 -5.43 1.26 -9.26
CA ILE A 185 -6.71 1.18 -9.99
C ILE A 185 -7.45 -0.11 -9.65
N ARG A 186 -6.77 -1.26 -9.61
CA ARG A 186 -7.39 -2.54 -9.20
C ARG A 186 -7.96 -2.48 -7.79
N ASN A 187 -7.31 -1.79 -6.88
CA ASN A 187 -7.75 -1.69 -5.48
C ASN A 187 -8.84 -0.65 -5.27
N THR A 188 -8.78 0.49 -5.95
CA THR A 188 -9.71 1.61 -5.73
C THR A 188 -10.95 1.51 -6.63
N TRP A 189 -10.79 1.12 -7.90
CA TRP A 189 -11.89 0.99 -8.87
C TRP A 189 -11.86 -0.37 -9.61
N PRO A 190 -11.94 -1.50 -8.89
CA PRO A 190 -11.88 -2.84 -9.49
C PRO A 190 -12.93 -3.05 -10.59
N ASP A 191 -14.15 -2.58 -10.41
CA ASP A 191 -15.24 -2.75 -11.38
C ASP A 191 -14.96 -1.99 -12.69
N ALA A 192 -14.40 -0.78 -12.59
CA ALA A 192 -13.97 -0.02 -13.76
C ALA A 192 -12.76 -0.69 -14.43
N TRP A 193 -11.80 -1.20 -13.63
CA TRP A 193 -10.65 -1.92 -14.16
C TRP A 193 -11.08 -3.14 -14.99
N GLU A 194 -11.97 -3.98 -14.45
CA GLU A 194 -12.48 -5.16 -15.12
C GLU A 194 -13.22 -4.81 -16.42
N ALA A 195 -14.03 -3.75 -16.40
CA ALA A 195 -14.77 -3.29 -17.57
C ALA A 195 -13.85 -2.76 -18.67
N ILE A 196 -12.81 -2.00 -18.31
CA ILE A 196 -11.82 -1.44 -19.25
C ILE A 196 -10.97 -2.56 -19.89
N HIS A 197 -10.55 -3.54 -19.10
CA HIS A 197 -9.65 -4.61 -19.54
C HIS A 197 -10.38 -5.84 -20.10
N GLY A 198 -11.69 -5.96 -19.87
CA GLY A 198 -12.47 -7.13 -20.26
C GLY A 198 -12.07 -8.41 -19.50
N ALA A 199 -11.47 -8.26 -18.33
CA ALA A 199 -10.95 -9.35 -17.51
C ALA A 199 -11.54 -9.30 -16.10
N LYS A 200 -11.58 -10.45 -15.41
CA LYS A 200 -12.02 -10.54 -14.01
C LYS A 200 -10.81 -10.62 -13.10
N LEU A 201 -10.86 -9.87 -12.00
CA LEU A 201 -9.85 -9.94 -10.96
C LEU A 201 -10.05 -11.24 -10.15
N ALA A 202 -8.98 -12.01 -10.02
CA ALA A 202 -8.94 -13.19 -9.17
C ALA A 202 -8.80 -12.80 -7.69
N GLU A 203 -9.05 -13.77 -6.80
CA GLU A 203 -8.79 -13.61 -5.38
C GLU A 203 -7.32 -13.26 -5.14
N GLY A 204 -7.06 -12.21 -4.36
CA GLY A 204 -5.72 -11.68 -4.10
C GLY A 204 -5.30 -10.53 -5.02
N GLU A 205 -5.98 -10.30 -6.15
CA GLU A 205 -5.59 -9.26 -7.12
C GLU A 205 -6.19 -7.87 -6.81
N SER A 206 -7.16 -7.79 -5.91
CA SER A 206 -7.74 -6.52 -5.44
C SER A 206 -8.22 -6.64 -4.02
N TRP A 207 -7.61 -5.85 -3.13
CA TRP A 207 -7.97 -5.77 -1.72
C TRP A 207 -9.45 -5.44 -1.54
N ALA A 208 -10.01 -4.52 -2.34
CA ALA A 208 -11.41 -4.14 -2.22
C ALA A 208 -12.37 -5.24 -2.71
N ARG A 209 -12.02 -5.99 -3.76
CA ARG A 209 -12.80 -7.17 -4.20
C ARG A 209 -12.76 -8.26 -3.16
N ASP A 210 -11.57 -8.58 -2.69
CA ASP A 210 -11.34 -9.60 -1.67
C ASP A 210 -12.07 -9.25 -0.37
N ARG A 211 -12.00 -7.97 0.04
CA ARG A 211 -12.72 -7.46 1.20
C ARG A 211 -14.23 -7.61 1.03
N ARG A 212 -14.79 -7.23 -0.12
CA ARG A 212 -16.23 -7.43 -0.40
C ARG A 212 -16.63 -8.90 -0.38
N ALA A 213 -15.80 -9.79 -0.92
CA ALA A 213 -16.07 -11.23 -0.90
C ALA A 213 -16.03 -11.79 0.52
N PHE A 214 -15.08 -11.33 1.35
CA PHE A 214 -15.01 -11.65 2.77
C PHE A 214 -16.26 -11.17 3.52
N ASP A 215 -16.61 -9.89 3.38
CA ASP A 215 -17.78 -9.30 4.05
C ASP A 215 -19.09 -10.01 3.64
N GLN A 216 -19.23 -10.40 2.36
CA GLN A 216 -20.39 -11.17 1.88
C GLN A 216 -20.44 -12.59 2.46
N ARG A 217 -19.29 -13.27 2.52
CA ARG A 217 -19.19 -14.63 3.07
C ARG A 217 -19.51 -14.66 4.56
N HIS A 218 -19.07 -13.63 5.29
CA HIS A 218 -19.15 -13.53 6.74
C HIS A 218 -20.22 -12.54 7.22
N ALA A 219 -21.19 -12.21 6.38
CA ALA A 219 -22.23 -11.22 6.69
C ALA A 219 -23.07 -11.58 7.93
N ALA A 220 -23.21 -12.87 8.23
CA ALA A 220 -23.95 -13.38 9.39
C ALA A 220 -23.04 -13.87 10.52
N ASP A 221 -21.72 -13.81 10.35
CA ASP A 221 -20.77 -14.31 11.34
C ASP A 221 -20.32 -13.19 12.28
N TYR A 222 -19.92 -13.55 13.50
CA TYR A 222 -19.31 -12.60 14.43
C TYR A 222 -17.86 -12.31 14.02
N ILE A 223 -17.57 -11.07 13.65
CA ILE A 223 -16.23 -10.62 13.23
C ILE A 223 -15.66 -9.73 14.33
N VAL A 224 -14.43 -10.02 14.78
CA VAL A 224 -13.75 -9.25 15.83
C VAL A 224 -13.48 -7.82 15.35
N THR A 225 -13.91 -6.85 16.15
CA THR A 225 -13.72 -5.42 15.89
C THR A 225 -12.78 -4.75 16.90
N SER A 226 -12.67 -5.30 18.12
CA SER A 226 -11.76 -4.85 19.17
C SER A 226 -11.12 -6.05 19.88
N ALA A 227 -9.87 -5.89 20.33
CA ALA A 227 -9.18 -6.93 21.07
C ALA A 227 -8.24 -6.33 22.12
N ILE A 228 -8.11 -7.00 23.26
CA ILE A 228 -7.16 -6.66 24.32
C ILE A 228 -6.63 -7.96 24.96
N LEU A 229 -5.35 -7.97 25.35
CA LEU A 229 -4.84 -9.07 26.16
C LEU A 229 -5.59 -9.10 27.50
N SER A 230 -6.11 -10.28 27.87
CA SER A 230 -6.87 -10.41 29.11
C SER A 230 -5.92 -10.38 30.31
N VAL A 231 -6.15 -9.45 31.23
CA VAL A 231 -5.48 -9.42 32.54
C VAL A 231 -6.02 -10.52 33.44
N GLN A 232 -7.29 -10.91 33.26
CA GLN A 232 -7.95 -11.91 34.10
C GLN A 232 -7.61 -13.34 33.68
N HIS A 233 -7.32 -13.56 32.40
CA HIS A 233 -7.05 -14.89 31.82
C HIS A 233 -5.71 -14.87 31.08
N PRO A 234 -4.60 -15.18 31.76
CA PRO A 234 -3.27 -15.21 31.14
C PRO A 234 -3.23 -16.12 29.90
N GLY A 235 -2.65 -15.63 28.81
CA GLY A 235 -2.59 -16.35 27.53
C GLY A 235 -3.83 -16.24 26.65
N MET A 236 -4.87 -15.51 27.09
CA MET A 236 -6.08 -15.24 26.31
C MET A 236 -6.14 -13.78 25.86
N THR A 237 -6.75 -13.58 24.70
CA THR A 237 -7.17 -12.28 24.18
C THR A 237 -8.68 -12.16 24.37
N GLU A 238 -9.11 -11.12 25.08
CA GLU A 238 -10.51 -10.72 25.15
C GLU A 238 -10.86 -9.94 23.88
N VAL A 239 -11.86 -10.43 23.14
CA VAL A 239 -12.28 -9.83 21.88
C VAL A 239 -13.74 -9.40 21.95
N VAL A 240 -14.05 -8.28 21.29
CA VAL A 240 -15.42 -7.84 20.99
C VAL A 240 -15.65 -8.09 19.51
N ALA A 241 -16.69 -8.85 19.20
CA ALA A 241 -17.09 -9.18 17.83
C ALA A 241 -18.52 -8.75 17.56
N VAL A 242 -18.80 -8.40 16.30
CA VAL A 242 -20.10 -7.92 15.83
C VAL A 242 -20.50 -8.71 14.60
N VAL A 243 -21.78 -9.00 14.44
CA VAL A 243 -22.32 -9.66 13.25
C VAL A 243 -21.96 -8.84 12.01
N GLY A 244 -21.25 -9.46 11.05
CA GLY A 244 -20.80 -8.80 9.83
C GLY A 244 -19.71 -7.71 10.03
N GLY A 245 -19.25 -7.50 11.25
CA GLY A 245 -18.14 -6.58 11.57
C GLY A 245 -18.44 -5.08 11.48
N ASP A 246 -19.70 -4.67 11.30
CA ASP A 246 -20.11 -3.26 11.22
C ASP A 246 -20.79 -2.80 12.52
N ARG A 247 -20.19 -1.81 13.20
CA ARG A 247 -20.66 -1.29 14.50
C ARG A 247 -21.86 -0.34 14.38
N ARG A 248 -22.91 -0.72 13.66
CA ARG A 248 -24.10 0.14 13.48
C ARG A 248 -25.04 0.12 14.68
N SER A 249 -24.99 -0.90 15.52
CA SER A 249 -25.75 -1.00 16.77
C SER A 249 -24.94 -1.73 17.84
N ASP A 250 -24.90 -1.16 19.05
CA ASP A 250 -24.27 -1.77 20.23
C ASP A 250 -24.99 -3.08 20.64
N ASP A 251 -26.20 -3.32 20.15
CA ASP A 251 -27.02 -4.48 20.52
C ASP A 251 -26.56 -5.80 19.86
N ASP A 252 -25.60 -5.74 18.93
CA ASP A 252 -25.02 -6.92 18.27
C ASP A 252 -23.57 -7.23 18.71
N GLU A 253 -23.05 -6.49 19.69
CA GLU A 253 -21.70 -6.73 20.22
C GLU A 253 -21.69 -7.91 21.20
N ARG A 254 -20.80 -8.87 20.94
CA ARG A 254 -20.55 -10.01 21.83
C ARG A 254 -19.08 -10.12 22.17
N ARG A 255 -18.82 -10.59 23.38
CA ARG A 255 -17.46 -10.77 23.89
C ARG A 255 -17.09 -12.23 23.93
N PHE A 256 -15.83 -12.50 23.66
CA PHE A 256 -15.27 -13.85 23.68
C PHE A 256 -13.86 -13.84 24.28
N LEU A 257 -13.40 -14.99 24.73
CA LEU A 257 -11.99 -15.24 25.02
C LEU A 257 -11.43 -16.17 23.97
N VAL A 258 -10.39 -15.71 23.27
CA VAL A 258 -9.69 -16.48 22.23
C VAL A 258 -8.25 -16.70 22.70
N PRO A 259 -7.66 -17.91 22.55
CA PRO A 259 -6.23 -18.10 22.80
C PRO A 259 -5.40 -17.06 22.04
N SER A 260 -4.46 -16.40 22.70
CA SER A 260 -3.73 -15.28 22.08
C SER A 260 -2.95 -15.69 20.83
N ASP A 261 -2.43 -16.93 20.81
CA ASP A 261 -1.72 -17.47 19.65
C ASP A 261 -2.65 -17.72 18.46
N GLU A 262 -3.91 -18.11 18.73
CA GLU A 262 -4.95 -18.26 17.70
C GLU A 262 -5.35 -16.90 17.14
N TYR A 263 -5.59 -15.91 18.00
CA TYR A 263 -5.92 -14.55 17.56
C TYR A 263 -4.76 -13.86 16.81
N ALA A 264 -3.51 -14.20 17.15
CA ALA A 264 -2.33 -13.71 16.44
C ALA A 264 -2.30 -14.19 14.98
N GLY A 265 -2.87 -15.36 14.68
CA GLY A 265 -2.98 -15.96 13.34
C GLY A 265 -4.19 -15.51 12.52
N ARG A 266 -4.90 -14.45 12.94
CA ARG A 266 -6.09 -13.95 12.23
C ARG A 266 -5.84 -13.58 10.76
N ASP A 267 -6.89 -13.66 9.95
CA ASP A 267 -6.85 -13.26 8.55
C ASP A 267 -6.59 -11.75 8.38
N ARG A 268 -6.11 -11.35 7.21
CA ARG A 268 -5.87 -9.95 6.84
C ARG A 268 -7.13 -9.08 6.92
N PHE A 269 -8.33 -9.65 6.86
CA PHE A 269 -9.61 -8.93 7.00
C PHE A 269 -10.20 -8.99 8.41
N GLY A 270 -9.64 -9.78 9.32
CA GLY A 270 -10.07 -9.87 10.71
C GLY A 270 -10.04 -11.29 11.25
N PHE A 271 -10.58 -11.45 12.45
CA PHE A 271 -10.79 -12.75 13.08
C PHE A 271 -12.30 -13.05 13.09
N VAL A 272 -12.71 -14.16 12.49
CA VAL A 272 -14.10 -14.62 12.50
C VAL A 272 -14.27 -15.60 13.65
N MET A 273 -15.27 -15.35 14.51
CA MET A 273 -15.57 -16.22 15.63
C MET A 273 -16.27 -17.49 15.12
N ASP A 274 -15.70 -18.64 15.45
CA ASP A 274 -16.37 -19.93 15.38
C ASP A 274 -17.20 -20.18 16.66
N PRO A 275 -18.55 -20.23 16.61
CA PRO A 275 -19.41 -20.44 17.79
C PRO A 275 -19.24 -21.80 18.47
N ASP A 276 -18.77 -22.82 17.76
CA ASP A 276 -18.56 -24.17 18.32
C ASP A 276 -17.24 -24.24 19.11
N ARG A 277 -16.28 -23.36 18.79
CA ARG A 277 -14.95 -23.32 19.42
C ARG A 277 -14.79 -22.17 20.41
N HIS A 278 -15.49 -21.06 20.22
CA HIS A 278 -15.34 -19.85 21.02
C HIS A 278 -16.61 -19.54 21.80
N ALA A 279 -16.55 -19.81 23.11
CA ALA A 279 -17.64 -19.48 24.01
C ALA A 279 -17.69 -17.98 24.32
N GLU A 280 -18.91 -17.44 24.43
CA GLU A 280 -19.13 -16.07 24.88
C GLU A 280 -18.60 -15.87 26.31
N TYR A 281 -18.02 -14.70 26.55
CA TYR A 281 -17.41 -14.34 27.82
C TYR A 281 -18.14 -13.18 28.50
N HIS A 282 -18.79 -13.48 29.64
CA HIS A 282 -19.55 -12.51 30.45
C HIS A 282 -18.85 -12.11 31.77
N GLY A 283 -17.60 -12.52 31.99
CA GLY A 283 -16.87 -12.22 33.23
C GLY A 283 -16.25 -10.80 33.30
N PRO A 284 -15.40 -10.52 34.30
CA PRO A 284 -14.76 -9.20 34.43
C PRO A 284 -13.97 -8.81 33.18
N SER A 285 -14.08 -7.54 32.76
CA SER A 285 -13.48 -7.03 31.53
C SER A 285 -12.09 -6.45 31.75
N SER A 286 -11.20 -6.63 30.79
CA SER A 286 -9.98 -5.83 30.63
C SER A 286 -10.24 -4.53 29.85
N PHE A 287 -11.37 -4.39 29.14
CA PHE A 287 -11.73 -3.14 28.48
C PHE A 287 -12.14 -2.07 29.50
N ILE A 288 -11.50 -0.91 29.42
CA ILE A 288 -11.81 0.25 30.27
C ILE A 288 -13.24 0.74 29.97
N GLY A 289 -14.09 0.80 31.00
CA GLY A 289 -15.45 1.31 30.88
C GLY A 289 -16.50 0.29 30.43
N TRP A 290 -16.12 -0.97 30.19
CA TRP A 290 -17.08 -2.03 29.86
C TRP A 290 -17.96 -2.38 31.05
N ARG A 291 -19.20 -1.87 31.08
CA ARG A 291 -20.22 -2.33 32.02
C ARG A 291 -20.89 -3.55 31.40
N GLY A 292 -20.63 -4.73 31.95
CA GLY A 292 -21.41 -5.91 31.60
C GLY A 292 -22.89 -5.60 31.80
N ARG A 293 -23.72 -5.78 30.76
CA ARG A 293 -25.18 -5.84 30.94
C ARG A 293 -25.49 -7.17 31.63
N GLY A 294 -25.25 -7.20 32.94
CA GLY A 294 -25.63 -8.28 33.83
C GLY A 294 -26.82 -7.84 34.69
N ASP A 295 -27.92 -8.57 34.52
CA ASP A 295 -28.99 -8.82 35.49
C ASP A 295 -29.97 -7.68 35.78
N GLY A 296 -30.94 -7.51 34.88
CA GLY A 296 -32.27 -7.01 35.22
C GLY A 296 -33.27 -8.17 35.16
N SER A 297 -33.62 -8.71 36.32
CA SER A 297 -34.82 -9.55 36.51
C SER A 297 -36.10 -8.84 36.08
#